data_AF-A0A955AAW4-F1
#
_entry.id   AF-A0A955AAW4-F1
#
_cell.length_a   1.000
_cell.length_b   1.000
_cell.length_c   1.000
_cell.angle_alpha   90.00
_cell.angle_beta   90.00
_cell.angle_gamma   90.00
#
_symmetry.space_group_name_H-M   'P 1'
#
loop_
_entity.id
_entity.type
_entity.pdbx_description
1 polymer ?
#
loop_
_entity_poly.entity_id
_entity_poly.type
_entity_poly.pdbx_seq_one_letter_code
_entity_poly.pdbx_strand_id
1 'polypeptide(L)' 'MESCFGTIKTELEMTKYASLEEARSEIEEYINYYNAIRRHSSLDYQSPTSFELALQH' A
#
# COMPACT_ATOMS: atom_id res chain seq x y z
N MET A 1 12.06 11.59 -1.34
CA MET A 1 11.63 10.51 -0.43
C MET A 1 10.15 10.67 -0.23
N GLU A 2 9.35 9.91 -0.98
CA GLU A 2 7.92 9.86 -0.74
C GLU A 2 7.70 9.21 0.63
N SER A 3 6.91 9.84 1.49
CA SER A 3 6.67 9.31 2.83
C SER A 3 5.61 8.22 2.72
N CYS A 4 5.98 6.95 2.88
CA CYS A 4 5.05 5.82 2.74
C CYS A 4 3.76 6.03 3.55
N PHE A 5 3.89 6.50 4.79
CA PHE A 5 2.76 6.83 5.65
C PHE A 5 1.95 8.03 5.19
N GLY A 6 2.58 9.02 4.55
CA GLY A 6 1.88 10.15 3.94
C GLY A 6 1.01 9.67 2.78
N THR A 7 1.56 8.80 1.94
CA THR A 7 0.83 8.26 0.80
C THR A 7 -0.32 7.35 1.21
N ILE A 8 -0.12 6.50 2.23
CA ILE A 8 -1.19 5.69 2.81
C ILE A 8 -2.35 6.58 3.26
N LYS A 9 -2.07 7.63 4.04
CA LYS A 9 -3.11 8.56 4.54
C LYS A 9 -3.85 9.28 3.42
N THR A 10 -3.15 9.67 2.37
CA THR A 10 -3.74 10.37 1.22
C THR A 10 -4.58 9.44 0.36
N GLU A 11 -4.11 8.23 0.06
CA GLU A 11 -4.84 7.29 -0.81
C GLU A 11 -6.01 6.60 -0.11
N LEU A 12 -5.90 6.31 1.18
CA LEU A 12 -7.02 5.82 1.99
C LEU A 12 -7.99 6.93 2.38
N GLU A 13 -7.67 8.20 2.10
CA GLU A 13 -8.39 9.35 2.65
C GLU A 13 -8.64 9.19 4.16
N MET A 14 -7.62 8.70 4.89
CA MET A 14 -7.76 8.21 6.26
C MET A 14 -8.43 9.25 7.15
N THR A 15 -9.54 8.84 7.76
CA THR A 15 -10.29 9.66 8.72
C THR A 15 -10.29 9.01 10.11
N LYS A 16 -11.06 9.59 11.03
CA LYS A 16 -11.27 8.98 12.35
C LYS A 16 -12.11 7.72 12.20
N TYR A 17 -11.53 6.59 12.56
CA TYR A 17 -12.25 5.32 12.65
C TYR A 17 -13.14 5.27 13.89
N ALA A 18 -14.27 4.59 13.76
CA ALA A 18 -15.19 4.37 14.88
C ALA A 18 -14.63 3.33 15.86
N SER A 19 -13.77 2.41 15.40
CA SER A 19 -13.17 1.35 16.22
C SER A 19 -11.84 0.88 15.65
N LEU A 20 -11.01 0.27 16.51
CA LEU A 20 -9.72 -0.29 16.10
C LEU A 20 -9.87 -1.40 15.06
N GLU A 21 -10.94 -2.18 15.14
CA GLU A 21 -11.24 -3.29 14.22
C GLU A 21 -11.49 -2.77 12.79
N GLU A 22 -12.27 -1.69 12.66
CA GLU A 22 -12.52 -1.02 11.38
C GLU A 22 -11.23 -0.48 10.77
N ALA A 23 -10.42 0.22 11.58
CA ALA A 23 -9.12 0.72 11.16
C ALA A 23 -8.20 -0.42 10.68
N ARG A 24 -8.17 -1.54 11.42
CA ARG A 24 -7.35 -2.70 11.07
C ARG A 24 -7.78 -3.33 9.75
N SER A 25 -9.09 -3.52 9.55
CA SER A 25 -9.62 -4.12 8.33
C SER A 25 -9.28 -3.28 7.10
N GLU A 26 -9.48 -1.96 7.19
CA GLU A 26 -9.20 -1.04 6.08
C GLU A 26 -7.70 -0.96 5.77
N ILE A 27 -6.86 -0.88 6.81
CA ILE A 27 -5.40 -0.85 6.66
C ILE A 27 -4.89 -2.18 6.08
N GLU A 28 -5.42 -3.33 6.52
CA GLU A 28 -5.01 -4.64 6.00
C GLU A 28 -5.36 -4.78 4.51
N GLU A 29 -6.58 -4.39 4.13
CA GLU A 29 -7.00 -4.38 2.72
C GLU A 29 -6.11 -3.47 1.87
N TYR A 30 -5.79 -2.28 2.38
CA TYR A 30 -4.90 -1.36 1.69
C TYR A 30 -3.47 -1.90 1.56
N ILE A 31 -2.93 -2.55 2.59
CA ILE A 31 -1.59 -3.18 2.51
C ILE A 31 -1.59 -4.27 1.44
N ASN A 32 -2.65 -5.07 1.34
CA ASN A 32 -2.78 -6.09 0.31
C ASN A 32 -2.82 -5.45 -1.09
N TYR A 33 -3.62 -4.39 -1.28
CA TYR A 33 -3.64 -3.60 -2.51
C TYR A 33 -2.27 -3.00 -2.84
N TYR A 34 -1.59 -2.42 -1.84
CA TYR A 34 -0.28 -1.80 -1.97
C TYR A 34 0.76 -2.79 -2.48
N ASN A 35 0.80 -4.00 -1.89
CA ASN A 35 1.78 -5.01 -2.27
C ASN A 35 1.47 -5.66 -3.62
N ALA A 36 0.21 -6.00 -3.88
CA ALA A 36 -0.16 -6.79 -5.05
C ALA A 36 -0.38 -5.95 -6.32
N ILE A 37 -1.00 -4.77 -6.19
CA ILE A 37 -1.57 -4.05 -7.34
C ILE A 37 -0.94 -2.67 -7.54
N ARG A 38 -0.64 -1.96 -6.44
CA ARG A 38 -0.16 -0.58 -6.50
C ARG A 38 1.19 -0.49 -7.20
N ARG A 39 1.25 0.31 -8.26
CA ARG A 39 2.48 0.49 -9.04
C ARG A 39 3.29 1.64 -8.50
N HIS A 40 4.59 1.43 -8.40
CA HIS A 40 5.52 2.46 -7.96
C HIS A 40 6.41 2.87 -9.13
N SER A 41 6.50 4.16 -9.43
CA SER A 41 7.42 4.68 -10.46
C SER A 41 8.87 4.35 -10.13
N SER A 42 9.21 4.21 -8.83
CA SER A 42 10.54 3.77 -8.39
C SER A 42 10.81 2.28 -8.61
N LEU A 43 9.79 1.48 -8.92
CA LEU A 43 9.87 0.05 -9.24
C LEU A 43 9.54 -0.20 -10.72
N ASP A 44 9.85 0.76 -11.61
CA ASP A 44 9.54 0.65 -13.04
C ASP A 44 8.04 0.44 -13.32
N TYR A 45 7.18 1.10 -12.53
CA TYR A 45 5.72 0.92 -12.58
C TYR A 45 5.24 -0.52 -12.30
N GLN A 46 6.01 -1.28 -11.54
CA GLN A 46 5.60 -2.59 -11.03
C GLN A 46 5.07 -2.48 -9.60
N SER A 47 4.26 -3.45 -9.20
CA SER A 47 3.91 -3.62 -7.80
C SER A 47 5.05 -4.26 -7.03
N PRO A 48 5.14 -4.06 -5.69
CA PRO A 48 6.18 -4.66 -4.86
C PRO A 48 6.30 -6.17 -5.08
N THR A 49 5.16 -6.88 -5.08
CA THR A 49 5.14 -8.33 -5.33
C THR A 49 5.69 -8.69 -6.71
N SER A 50 5.29 -7.96 -7.76
CA SER A 50 5.81 -8.22 -9.12
C SER A 50 7.31 -7.95 -9.23
N PHE A 51 7.78 -6.90 -8.56
CA PHE A 51 9.20 -6.56 -8.53
C PHE A 51 10.02 -7.62 -7.78
N GLU A 52 9.54 -8.11 -6.63
CA GLU A 52 10.20 -9.20 -5.89
C GLU A 52 10.25 -10.49 -6.71
N LEU A 53 9.16 -10.85 -7.41
CA LEU A 53 9.14 -12.00 -8.32
C LEU A 53 10.14 -11.85 -9.46
N ALA A 54 10.29 -10.66 -10.02
CA ALA A 54 11.24 -10.37 -11.10
C ALA A 54 12.71 -10.42 -10.62
N LEU A 55 12.98 -10.10 -9.35
CA LEU A 55 14.32 -10.19 -8.75
C LEU A 55 14.76 -11.62 -8.38
N GLN A 56 13.82 -12.56 -8.25
CA GLN A 56 14.09 -13.95 -7.89
C GLN A 56 14.51 -14.83 -9.09
N HIS A 57 14.73 -14.25 -10.26
CA HIS A 57 15.04 -14.94 -11.52
C HIS A 57 16.41 -14.57 -12.10
#